data_AF-A0A7I7Q336-F1
#
_entry.id   AF-A0A7I7Q336-F1
#
_cell.length_a   1.000
_cell.length_b   1.000
_cell.length_c   1.000
_cell.angle_alpha   90.00
_cell.angle_beta   90.00
_cell.angle_gamma   90.00
#
_symmetry.space_group_name_H-M   'P 1'
#
loop_
_entity.id
_entity.type
_entity.pdbx_description
1 polymer ?
#
loop_
_entity_poly.entity_id
_entity_poly.type
_entity_poly.pdbx_seq_one_letter_code
_entity_poly.pdbx_strand_id
1 'polypeptide(L)'
;MGMAPLLTACSGFLFAVLWMDLMFDVQVLAHRSAGEELPEPVLASIAGYYHRATTAARPMSRLIALVMLILLGALGFQATLGRDLAWLLVVSAGLAGIPTMLALTQTVPDAIRLGHRTDSVAEQSHLARSICRDHLVCVGCMLTFLLLWVARALVT
;
A
#
# COMPACT_ATOMS: atom_id res chain seq x y z
N MET A 1 -15.51 -10.86 -21.32
CA MET A 1 -14.54 -9.84 -20.89
C MET A 1 -13.50 -10.51 -20.00
N GLY A 2 -12.22 -10.42 -20.33
CA GLY A 2 -11.15 -10.97 -19.49
C GLY A 2 -11.03 -10.21 -18.16
N MET A 3 -10.43 -10.84 -17.14
CA MET A 3 -10.20 -10.19 -15.84
C MET A 3 -9.02 -9.20 -15.85
N ALA A 4 -8.16 -9.28 -16.87
CA ALA A 4 -6.95 -8.46 -16.95
C ALA A 4 -7.21 -6.94 -16.86
N PRO A 5 -8.19 -6.33 -17.56
CA PRO A 5 -8.47 -4.89 -17.42
C PRO A 5 -8.90 -4.48 -16.00
N LEU A 6 -9.62 -5.36 -15.30
CA LEU A 6 -10.04 -5.10 -13.92
C LEU A 6 -8.83 -5.18 -12.97
N LEU A 7 -7.99 -6.20 -13.13
CA LEU A 7 -6.79 -6.39 -12.33
C LEU A 7 -5.76 -5.26 -12.55
N THR A 8 -5.57 -4.81 -13.79
CA THR A 8 -4.69 -3.67 -14.10
C THR A 8 -5.26 -2.35 -13.57
N ALA A 9 -6.56 -2.11 -13.70
CA ALA A 9 -7.20 -0.91 -13.15
C ALA A 9 -7.10 -0.86 -11.61
N CYS A 10 -7.39 -1.98 -10.93
CA CYS A 10 -7.31 -2.06 -9.47
C CYS A 10 -5.86 -1.89 -8.98
N SER A 11 -4.90 -2.58 -9.59
CA SER A 11 -3.49 -2.45 -9.21
C SER A 11 -2.91 -1.07 -9.53
N GLY A 12 -3.29 -0.46 -10.65
CA GLY A 12 -2.91 0.91 -10.99
C GLY A 12 -3.47 1.94 -10.00
N PHE A 13 -4.73 1.80 -9.59
CA PHE A 13 -5.32 2.65 -8.54
C PHE A 13 -4.58 2.50 -7.21
N LEU A 14 -4.34 1.28 -6.75
CA LEU A 14 -3.64 1.03 -5.47
C LEU A 14 -2.19 1.52 -5.52
N PHE A 15 -1.50 1.35 -6.65
CA PHE A 15 -0.17 1.93 -6.86
C PHE A 15 -0.20 3.46 -6.79
N ALA A 16 -1.19 4.10 -7.40
CA ALA A 16 -1.32 5.56 -7.34
C ALA A 16 -1.58 6.05 -5.90
N VAL A 17 -2.39 5.35 -5.11
CA VAL A 17 -2.59 5.65 -3.68
C VAL A 17 -1.28 5.53 -2.91
N LEU A 18 -0.56 4.41 -3.07
CA LEU A 18 0.74 4.20 -2.42
C LEU A 18 1.76 5.26 -2.82
N TRP A 19 1.72 5.74 -4.07
CA TRP A 19 2.57 6.84 -4.52
C TRP A 19 2.27 8.13 -3.75
N MET A 20 1.00 8.42 -3.50
CA MET A 20 0.59 9.58 -2.70
C MET A 20 1.12 9.49 -1.26
N ASP A 21 1.05 8.32 -0.63
CA ASP A 21 1.63 8.07 0.69
C ASP A 21 3.15 8.26 0.68
N LEU A 22 3.81 7.71 -0.35
CA LEU A 22 5.26 7.71 -0.49
C LEU A 22 5.85 9.13 -0.61
N MET A 23 5.12 10.08 -1.22
CA MET A 23 5.56 11.48 -1.28
C MET A 23 5.86 12.09 0.10
N PHE A 24 5.17 11.61 1.15
CA PHE A 24 5.42 12.06 2.52
C PHE A 24 6.43 11.15 3.23
N ASP A 25 6.32 9.83 3.07
CA ASP A 25 7.14 8.88 3.83
C ASP A 25 8.61 8.85 3.42
N VAL A 26 8.96 9.19 2.17
CA VAL A 26 10.38 9.21 1.73
C VAL A 26 11.21 10.25 2.48
N GLN A 27 10.57 11.24 3.13
CA GLN A 27 11.26 12.18 4.03
C GLN A 27 12.01 11.45 5.15
N VAL A 28 11.52 10.27 5.57
CA VAL A 28 12.17 9.42 6.56
C VAL A 28 13.50 8.86 6.05
N LEU A 29 13.57 8.48 4.77
CA LEU A 29 14.77 7.91 4.15
C LEU A 29 15.92 8.91 4.07
N ALA A 30 15.60 10.19 3.84
CA ALA A 30 16.58 11.27 3.84
C ALA A 30 17.25 11.47 5.22
N HIS A 31 16.57 11.04 6.30
CA HIS A 31 17.01 11.15 7.68
C HIS A 31 17.41 9.80 8.30
N ARG A 32 17.70 8.79 7.46
CA ARG A 32 18.11 7.45 7.93
C ARG A 32 19.38 7.45 8.79
N SER A 33 20.24 8.46 8.62
CA SER A 33 21.49 8.63 9.36
C SER A 33 21.35 9.56 10.58
N ALA A 34 20.21 10.24 10.71
CA ALA A 34 19.95 11.18 11.78
C ALA A 34 19.33 10.44 12.97
N GLY A 35 20.18 9.84 13.82
CA GLY A 35 19.83 9.33 15.14
C GLY A 35 18.55 8.49 15.26
N GLU A 36 18.05 8.37 16.49
CA GLU A 36 16.83 7.63 16.81
C GLU A 36 15.57 8.47 16.54
N GLU A 37 15.66 9.79 16.69
CA GLU A 37 14.54 10.73 16.53
C GLU A 37 14.59 11.45 15.17
N LEU A 38 13.45 11.44 14.47
CA LEU A 38 13.29 12.23 13.24
C LEU A 38 13.11 13.71 13.58
N PRO A 39 13.58 14.64 12.72
CA PRO A 39 13.33 16.06 12.92
C PRO A 39 11.84 16.37 13.00
N GLU A 40 11.45 17.23 13.96
CA GLU A 40 10.06 17.62 14.17
C GLU A 40 9.33 18.11 12.90
N PRO A 41 9.95 18.87 11.96
CA PRO A 41 9.28 19.24 10.72
C PRO A 41 8.85 18.05 9.86
N VAL A 42 9.64 16.96 9.85
CA VAL A 42 9.33 15.73 9.13
C VAL A 42 8.18 15.00 9.80
N LEU A 43 8.24 14.83 11.13
CA LEU A 43 7.17 14.20 11.89
C LEU A 43 5.86 14.98 11.78
N ALA A 44 5.89 16.30 11.90
CA ALA A 44 4.71 17.15 11.74
C ALA A 44 4.08 17.03 10.35
N SER A 45 4.91 16.94 9.29
CA SER A 45 4.46 16.72 7.92
C SER A 45 3.74 15.38 7.75
N ILE A 46 4.38 14.29 8.17
CA ILE A 46 3.85 12.92 8.06
C ILE A 46 2.62 12.72 8.95
N ALA A 47 2.68 13.11 10.22
CA ALA A 47 1.55 13.00 11.13
C ALA A 47 0.37 13.87 10.69
N GLY A 48 0.62 15.07 10.18
CA GLY A 48 -0.43 15.93 9.62
C GLY A 48 -1.11 15.31 8.39
N TYR A 49 -0.35 14.62 7.53
CA TYR A 49 -0.90 13.84 6.43
C TYR A 49 -1.79 12.70 6.94
N TYR A 50 -1.26 11.82 7.81
CA TYR A 50 -2.03 10.68 8.30
C TYR A 50 -3.22 11.08 9.18
N HIS A 51 -3.13 12.18 9.92
CA HIS A 51 -4.27 12.74 10.63
C HIS A 51 -5.42 13.05 9.67
N ARG A 52 -5.16 13.77 8.57
CA ARG A 52 -6.19 14.06 7.56
C ARG A 52 -6.67 12.81 6.82
N ALA A 53 -5.75 11.90 6.50
CA ALA A 53 -6.09 10.65 5.82
C ALA A 53 -7.03 9.78 6.67
N THR A 54 -6.81 9.73 7.99
CA THR A 54 -7.58 8.89 8.92
C THR A 54 -8.88 9.55 9.40
N THR A 55 -8.92 10.89 9.50
CA THR A 55 -10.09 11.62 10.01
C THR A 55 -11.00 12.15 8.91
N ALA A 56 -10.45 12.87 7.92
CA ALA A 56 -11.20 13.56 6.88
C ALA A 56 -11.40 12.71 5.63
N ALA A 57 -10.46 11.83 5.30
CA ALA A 57 -10.49 11.00 4.09
C ALA A 57 -11.13 9.62 4.28
N ARG A 58 -12.02 9.45 5.27
CA ARG A 58 -12.81 8.20 5.47
C ARG A 58 -13.44 7.61 4.19
N PRO A 59 -14.04 8.38 3.26
CA PRO A 59 -14.54 7.80 2.01
C PRO A 59 -13.43 7.20 1.14
N MET A 60 -12.23 7.79 1.15
CA MET A 60 -11.07 7.30 0.41
C MET A 60 -10.53 6.00 1.01
N SER A 61 -10.44 5.88 2.34
CA SER A 61 -10.06 4.63 3.02
C SER A 61 -11.02 3.47 2.69
N ARG A 62 -12.33 3.74 2.66
CA ARG A 62 -13.34 2.75 2.24
C ARG A 62 -13.19 2.34 0.78
N LEU A 63 -12.87 3.30 -0.10
CA LEU A 63 -12.61 3.01 -1.51
C LEU A 63 -11.38 2.12 -1.69
N ILE A 64 -10.28 2.38 -0.97
CA ILE A 64 -9.07 1.55 -1.01
C ILE A 64 -9.41 0.12 -0.58
N ALA A 65 -10.11 -0.05 0.55
CA ALA A 65 -10.54 -1.37 1.01
C ALA A 65 -11.44 -2.08 -0.02
N LEU A 66 -12.37 -1.36 -0.64
CA LEU A 66 -13.22 -1.91 -1.69
C LEU A 66 -12.40 -2.36 -2.91
N VAL A 67 -11.43 -1.57 -3.35
CA VAL A 67 -10.57 -1.93 -4.50
C VAL A 67 -9.68 -3.13 -4.17
N MET A 68 -9.16 -3.23 -2.94
CA MET A 68 -8.45 -4.44 -2.48
C MET A 68 -9.34 -5.69 -2.54
N LEU A 69 -10.59 -5.59 -2.05
CA LEU A 69 -11.55 -6.70 -2.10
C LEU A 69 -11.89 -7.09 -3.54
N ILE A 70 -12.10 -6.11 -4.43
CA ILE A 70 -12.35 -6.38 -5.86
C ILE A 70 -11.15 -7.06 -6.50
N LEU A 71 -9.93 -6.59 -6.22
CA LEU A 71 -8.69 -7.18 -6.74
C LEU A 71 -8.56 -8.65 -6.32
N LEU A 72 -8.70 -8.93 -5.02
CA LEU A 72 -8.60 -10.29 -4.49
C LEU A 72 -9.75 -11.19 -4.98
N GLY A 73 -10.97 -10.67 -5.04
CA GLY A 73 -12.14 -11.39 -5.55
C GLY A 73 -12.01 -11.72 -7.04
N ALA A 74 -11.53 -10.78 -7.85
CA ALA A 74 -11.25 -10.99 -9.27
C ALA A 74 -10.16 -12.05 -9.48
N LEU A 75 -9.10 -12.01 -8.67
CA LEU A 75 -8.03 -13.00 -8.72
C LEU A 75 -8.52 -14.40 -8.30
N GLY A 76 -9.31 -14.49 -7.23
CA GLY A 76 -9.93 -15.73 -6.78
C GLY A 76 -10.89 -16.31 -7.82
N PHE A 77 -11.72 -15.47 -8.43
CA PHE A 77 -12.60 -15.89 -9.53
C PHE A 77 -11.80 -16.40 -10.72
N GLN A 78 -10.73 -15.70 -11.10
CA GLN A 78 -9.85 -16.14 -12.19
C GLN A 78 -9.20 -17.49 -11.90
N ALA A 79 -8.82 -17.77 -10.65
CA ALA A 79 -8.30 -19.08 -10.25
C ALA A 79 -9.31 -20.21 -10.47
N THR A 80 -10.62 -19.97 -10.28
CA THR A 80 -11.66 -20.99 -10.50
C THR A 80 -11.91 -21.31 -11.96
N LEU A 81 -11.52 -20.44 -12.89
CA LEU A 81 -11.75 -20.66 -14.32
C LEU A 81 -10.79 -21.71 -14.92
N GLY A 82 -9.67 -22.04 -14.24
CA GLY A 82 -8.73 -23.08 -14.68
C GLY A 82 -7.99 -22.77 -15.99
N ARG A 83 -7.98 -21.50 -16.42
CA ARG A 83 -7.45 -21.06 -17.74
C ARG A 83 -6.01 -20.55 -17.68
N ASP A 84 -5.47 -20.34 -16.49
CA ASP A 84 -4.17 -19.69 -16.28
C ASP A 84 -3.12 -20.65 -15.71
N LEU A 85 -1.84 -20.36 -15.98
CA LEU A 85 -0.73 -21.10 -15.40
C LEU A 85 -0.72 -20.92 -13.87
N ALA A 86 -0.67 -22.03 -13.13
CA ALA A 86 -0.75 -22.03 -11.67
C ALA A 86 0.28 -21.11 -10.99
N TRP A 87 1.51 -21.01 -11.52
CA TRP A 87 2.53 -20.12 -10.97
C TRP A 87 2.13 -18.64 -11.06
N LEU A 88 1.42 -18.23 -12.11
CA LEU A 88 0.97 -16.85 -12.30
C LEU A 88 -0.02 -16.46 -11.20
N LEU A 89 -0.95 -17.36 -10.87
CA LEU A 89 -1.94 -17.17 -9.82
C LEU A 89 -1.28 -17.12 -8.44
N VAL A 90 -0.30 -17.99 -8.17
CA VAL A 90 0.45 -18.00 -6.90
C VAL A 90 1.25 -16.70 -6.73
N VAL A 91 1.98 -16.27 -7.77
CA VAL A 91 2.73 -15.01 -7.74
C VAL A 91 1.80 -13.82 -7.57
N SER A 92 0.70 -13.78 -8.34
CA SER A 92 -0.30 -12.71 -8.23
C SER A 92 -0.96 -12.66 -6.84
N ALA A 93 -1.22 -13.83 -6.24
CA ALA A 93 -1.80 -13.92 -4.91
C ALA A 93 -0.83 -13.41 -3.84
N GLY A 94 0.47 -13.73 -3.94
CA GLY A 94 1.49 -13.15 -3.07
C GLY A 94 1.61 -11.64 -3.24
N LEU A 95 1.70 -11.16 -4.47
CA LEU A 95 1.86 -9.74 -4.80
C LEU A 95 0.66 -8.87 -4.39
N ALA A 96 -0.56 -9.41 -4.38
CA ALA A 96 -1.76 -8.69 -3.91
C ALA A 96 -2.03 -8.91 -2.41
N GLY A 97 -1.79 -10.13 -1.94
CA GLY A 97 -2.09 -10.55 -0.56
C GLY A 97 -1.16 -9.94 0.48
N ILE A 98 0.15 -9.90 0.21
CA ILE A 98 1.14 -9.34 1.14
C ILE A 98 0.86 -7.86 1.44
N PRO A 99 0.70 -6.96 0.44
CA PRO A 99 0.36 -5.56 0.70
C PRO A 99 -0.97 -5.39 1.44
N THR A 100 -1.98 -6.20 1.08
CA THR A 100 -3.30 -6.14 1.74
C THR A 100 -3.18 -6.52 3.22
N MET A 101 -2.41 -7.56 3.53
CA MET A 101 -2.18 -7.99 4.91
C MET A 101 -1.41 -6.92 5.70
N LEU A 102 -0.31 -6.39 5.14
CA LEU A 102 0.46 -5.32 5.79
C LEU A 102 -0.41 -4.09 6.07
N ALA A 103 -1.17 -3.65 5.07
CA ALA A 103 -2.06 -2.50 5.21
C ALA A 103 -3.06 -2.68 6.36
N LEU A 104 -3.73 -3.84 6.43
CA LEU A 104 -4.77 -4.11 7.43
C LEU A 104 -4.22 -4.35 8.83
N THR A 105 -3.03 -4.94 8.96
CA THR A 105 -2.52 -5.40 10.26
C THR A 105 -1.51 -4.47 10.90
N GLN A 106 -0.74 -3.72 10.11
CA GLN A 106 0.37 -2.90 10.61
C GLN A 106 0.21 -1.44 10.18
N THR A 107 0.11 -1.19 8.88
CA THR A 107 0.21 0.16 8.33
C THR A 107 -0.94 1.08 8.75
N VAL A 108 -2.19 0.59 8.70
CA VAL A 108 -3.35 1.41 9.12
C VAL A 108 -3.37 1.70 10.62
N PRO A 109 -3.19 0.72 11.53
CA PRO A 109 -3.06 1.00 12.96
C PRO A 109 -1.93 1.97 13.28
N ASP A 110 -0.75 1.79 12.68
CA ASP A 110 0.41 2.66 12.91
C ASP A 110 0.16 4.09 12.40
N ALA A 111 -0.47 4.23 11.22
CA ALA A 111 -0.85 5.54 10.67
C ALA A 111 -1.86 6.28 11.55
N ILE A 112 -2.83 5.57 12.13
CA ILE A 112 -3.79 6.13 13.09
C ILE A 112 -3.06 6.63 14.33
N ARG A 113 -2.19 5.81 14.93
CA ARG A 113 -1.39 6.17 16.12
C ARG A 113 -0.53 7.40 15.86
N LEU A 114 0.21 7.40 14.74
CA LEU A 114 1.07 8.51 14.34
C LEU A 114 0.26 9.79 14.07
N GLY A 115 -0.90 9.67 13.40
CA GLY A 115 -1.81 10.80 13.14
C GLY A 115 -2.45 11.39 14.40
N HIS A 116 -2.55 10.63 15.49
CA HIS A 116 -2.99 11.14 16.79
C HIS A 116 -1.88 11.84 17.59
N ARG A 117 -0.60 11.59 17.27
CA ARG A 117 0.58 12.15 17.95
C ARG A 117 0.55 12.03 19.48
N THR A 118 0.03 10.91 20.00
CA THR A 118 -0.07 10.65 21.45
C THR A 118 1.17 9.96 22.03
N ASP A 119 1.92 9.25 21.19
CA ASP A 119 3.15 8.55 21.55
C ASP A 119 4.36 9.50 21.71
N SER A 120 5.46 9.03 22.31
CA SER A 120 6.72 9.80 22.42
C SER A 120 7.35 10.09 21.05
N VAL A 121 8.28 11.05 20.97
CA VAL A 121 8.96 11.40 19.70
C VAL A 121 9.74 10.22 19.11
N ALA A 122 10.39 9.43 19.96
CA ALA A 122 11.09 8.21 19.56
C ALA A 122 10.13 7.17 18.96
N GLU A 123 8.98 6.93 19.60
CA GLU A 123 7.95 6.02 19.09
C GLU A 123 7.30 6.53 17.80
N GLN A 124 6.98 7.82 17.70
CA GLN A 124 6.50 8.43 16.46
C GLN A 124 7.51 8.25 15.31
N SER A 125 8.80 8.36 15.62
CA SER A 125 9.88 8.16 14.64
C SER A 125 10.01 6.69 14.22
N HIS A 126 9.82 5.75 15.14
CA HIS A 126 9.78 4.32 14.83
C HIS A 126 8.56 3.97 13.97
N LEU A 127 7.37 4.47 14.31
CA LEU A 127 6.15 4.29 13.52
C LEU A 127 6.30 4.84 12.10
N ALA A 128 6.83 6.06 11.95
CA ALA A 128 7.05 6.66 10.63
C ALA A 128 8.01 5.81 9.76
N ARG A 129 9.07 5.25 10.37
CA ARG A 129 9.99 4.32 9.67
C ARG A 129 9.33 3.00 9.32
N SER A 130 8.51 2.45 10.21
CA SER A 130 7.76 1.21 9.97
C SER A 130 6.80 1.37 8.79
N ILE A 131 5.98 2.43 8.81
CA ILE A 131 5.03 2.77 7.74
C ILE A 131 5.76 2.98 6.40
N CYS A 132 6.87 3.74 6.40
CA CYS A 132 7.67 3.95 5.19
C CYS A 132 8.18 2.63 4.60
N ARG A 133 8.70 1.73 5.44
CA ARG A 133 9.17 0.40 4.99
C ARG A 133 8.03 -0.43 4.42
N ASP A 134 6.88 -0.46 5.10
CA ASP A 134 5.71 -1.20 4.63
C ASP A 134 5.23 -0.68 3.28
N HIS A 135 5.15 0.64 3.11
CA HIS A 135 4.78 1.26 1.84
C HIS A 135 5.78 0.96 0.72
N LEU A 136 7.09 0.91 0.99
CA LEU A 136 8.07 0.49 -0.01
C LEU A 136 7.85 -0.96 -0.47
N VAL A 137 7.54 -1.87 0.46
CA VAL A 137 7.18 -3.27 0.13
C VAL A 137 5.90 -3.29 -0.71
N CYS A 138 4.86 -2.57 -0.28
CA CYS A 138 3.59 -2.48 -0.98
C CYS A 138 3.75 -1.92 -2.40
N VAL A 139 4.53 -0.85 -2.60
CA VAL A 139 4.81 -0.25 -3.92
C VAL A 139 5.51 -1.26 -4.81
N GLY A 140 6.54 -1.95 -4.32
CA GLY A 140 7.25 -2.98 -5.09
C GLY A 140 6.34 -4.11 -5.53
N CYS A 141 5.50 -4.62 -4.62
CA CYS A 141 4.53 -5.67 -4.92
C CYS A 141 3.48 -5.22 -5.94
N MET A 142 2.84 -4.07 -5.71
CA MET A 142 1.75 -3.58 -6.58
C MET A 142 2.26 -3.14 -7.96
N LEU A 143 3.46 -2.57 -8.04
CA LEU A 143 4.10 -2.26 -9.33
C LEU A 143 4.39 -3.54 -10.11
N THR A 144 4.96 -4.55 -9.46
CA THR A 144 5.25 -5.85 -10.09
C THR A 144 3.96 -6.52 -10.55
N PHE A 145 2.92 -6.50 -9.73
CA PHE A 145 1.59 -6.99 -10.11
C PHE A 145 1.06 -6.27 -11.35
N LEU A 146 1.09 -4.94 -11.34
CA LEU A 146 0.61 -4.12 -12.45
C LEU A 146 1.37 -4.45 -13.74
N LEU A 147 2.69 -4.46 -13.71
CA LEU A 147 3.53 -4.76 -14.88
C LEU A 147 3.26 -6.17 -15.41
N LEU A 148 3.13 -7.16 -14.53
CA LEU A 148 2.82 -8.55 -14.89
C LEU A 148 1.49 -8.64 -15.65
N TRP A 149 0.44 -8.00 -15.15
CA TRP A 149 -0.90 -8.05 -15.75
C TRP A 149 -1.04 -7.18 -17.00
N VAL A 150 -0.32 -6.05 -17.07
CA VAL A 150 -0.21 -5.24 -18.30
C VAL A 150 0.51 -6.03 -19.39
N ALA A 151 1.67 -6.61 -19.08
CA ALA A 151 2.42 -7.42 -20.04
C ALA A 151 1.60 -8.61 -20.55
N ARG A 152 0.87 -9.29 -19.65
CA ARG A 152 -0.04 -10.37 -20.03
C ARG A 152 -1.15 -9.88 -20.98
N ALA A 153 -1.79 -8.77 -20.66
CA ALA A 153 -2.87 -8.21 -21.49
C ALA A 153 -2.40 -7.77 -22.88
N LEU A 154 -1.11 -7.42 -23.04
CA LEU A 154 -0.53 -7.06 -24.34
C LEU A 154 -0.19 -8.28 -25.21
N VAL A 155 -0.04 -9.46 -24.60
CA VAL A 155 0.35 -10.70 -25.29
C VAL A 155 -0.84 -11.61 -25.61
N THR A 156 -1.99 -11.41 -24.95
CA THR A 156 -3.23 -12.18 -25.13
C THR A 156 -4.28 -11.40 -25.90
#